data_AF-A0A3R7LIG1-F1
#
_entry.id   AF-A0A3R7LIG1-F1
#
_cell.length_a   1.000
_cell.length_b   1.000
_cell.length_c   1.000
_cell.angle_alpha   90.00
_cell.angle_beta   90.00
_cell.angle_gamma   90.00
#
_symmetry.space_group_name_H-M   'P 1'
#
loop_
_entity.id
_entity.type
_entity.pdbx_description
1 polymer ?
#
loop_
_entity_poly.entity_id
_entity_poly.type
_entity_poly.pdbx_seq_one_letter_code
_entity_poly.pdbx_strand_id
1 'polypeptide(L)'
;MRHFISFILILLAISGQALARPAVDTVKGNPPARTSEEKRCSDDGRDCVRLDHYTRDVCQLIERNAAENGLDPNFLARLLWKESRFEPGAVSPAGALGIAQFMPGTADLYDLDDPFNPAQAIRKAAWYLDYLRDSFGNIGLAAIAYNGGENRAARFIAKQTTLPYETLDYVEAITGFDALRWRDNPPGDGDLKLDLTPEMEFRPACEKMAGDRSLREFIIQPRVFPWGVIVASHPSRSGAIQQVTRLNRSLNPILGGKRVGYVRKKLSGMPRPIYTAQIGYESRREAASFCLKFKKIGGRCIVLRN
;
A
#
# COMPACT_ATOMS: atom_id res chain seq x y z
N MET A 1 -45.34 45.39 52.12
CA MET A 1 -43.95 44.91 52.27
C MET A 1 -43.75 43.70 51.36
N ARG A 2 -42.92 43.84 50.32
CA ARG A 2 -41.97 42.83 49.76
C ARG A 2 -41.57 43.27 48.35
N HIS A 3 -40.39 43.88 48.26
CA HIS A 3 -39.68 44.11 47.01
C HIS A 3 -39.12 42.78 46.50
N PHE A 4 -39.40 42.41 45.26
CA PHE A 4 -38.68 41.35 44.55
C PHE A 4 -37.67 42.01 43.61
N ILE A 5 -36.40 41.97 43.99
CA ILE A 5 -35.26 42.36 43.15
C ILE A 5 -34.92 41.13 42.30
N SER A 6 -35.09 41.25 40.98
CA SER A 6 -34.71 40.20 40.03
C SER A 6 -33.23 40.36 39.67
N PHE A 7 -32.37 39.47 40.18
CA PHE A 7 -30.97 39.38 39.78
C PHE A 7 -30.87 38.52 38.51
N ILE A 8 -30.58 39.15 37.37
CA ILE A 8 -30.21 38.45 36.14
C ILE A 8 -28.73 38.05 36.28
N LEU A 9 -28.48 36.76 36.49
CA LEU A 9 -27.14 36.18 36.50
C LEU A 9 -26.69 35.95 35.04
N ILE A 10 -25.83 36.82 34.51
CA ILE A 10 -25.19 36.60 33.21
C ILE A 10 -24.07 35.57 33.41
N LEU A 11 -24.31 34.31 33.02
CA LEU A 11 -23.26 33.30 32.87
C LEU A 11 -22.46 33.60 31.60
N LEU A 12 -21.28 34.21 31.76
CA LEU A 12 -20.24 34.20 30.73
C LEU A 12 -19.68 32.77 30.63
N ALA A 13 -20.04 32.06 29.57
CA ALA A 13 -19.38 30.82 29.18
C ALA A 13 -17.96 31.14 28.68
N ILE A 14 -16.96 31.02 29.56
CA ILE A 14 -15.56 31.01 29.15
C ILE A 14 -15.32 29.66 28.49
N SER A 15 -15.34 29.62 27.17
CA SER A 15 -14.89 28.49 26.37
C SER A 15 -13.38 28.32 26.53
N GLY A 16 -12.98 27.59 27.58
CA GLY A 16 -11.61 27.09 27.71
C GLY A 16 -11.36 26.07 26.61
N GLN A 17 -10.64 26.46 25.56
CA GLN A 17 -10.06 25.48 24.65
C GLN A 17 -9.06 24.65 25.46
N ALA A 18 -9.39 23.38 25.68
CA ALA A 18 -8.44 22.41 26.17
C ALA A 18 -7.35 22.25 25.10
N LEU A 19 -6.23 22.95 25.28
CA LEU A 19 -5.01 22.68 24.53
C LEU A 19 -4.51 21.31 24.97
N ALA A 20 -4.78 20.29 24.15
CA ALA A 20 -4.18 18.99 24.28
C ALA A 20 -2.66 19.17 24.30
N ARG A 21 -2.03 18.88 25.44
CA ARG A 21 -0.57 18.87 25.56
C ARG A 21 -0.05 17.58 24.92
N PRO A 22 1.05 17.63 24.15
CA PRO A 22 1.66 16.42 23.61
C PRO A 22 2.06 15.49 24.76
N ALA A 23 1.85 14.18 24.57
CA ALA A 23 2.25 13.17 25.52
C ALA A 23 3.78 13.24 25.73
N VAL A 24 4.20 13.43 26.98
CA VAL A 24 5.60 13.35 27.39
C VAL A 24 5.89 11.89 27.73
N ASP A 25 7.01 11.36 27.26
CA ASP A 25 7.55 10.05 27.69
C ASP A 25 7.71 10.06 29.23
N THR A 26 6.85 9.32 29.92
CA THR A 26 6.81 9.24 31.39
C THR A 26 7.99 8.49 31.99
N VAL A 27 8.87 7.89 31.17
CA VAL A 27 9.99 7.07 31.63
C VAL A 27 11.31 7.84 31.61
N LYS A 28 11.56 8.69 30.60
CA LYS A 28 12.85 9.41 30.46
C LYS A 28 12.77 10.93 30.57
N GLY A 29 11.58 11.53 30.56
CA GLY A 29 11.41 12.98 30.72
C GLY A 29 12.00 13.83 29.58
N ASN A 30 12.40 13.20 28.47
CA ASN A 30 12.87 13.92 27.29
C ASN A 30 11.67 14.47 26.50
N PRO A 31 11.76 15.71 25.97
CA PRO A 31 10.75 16.20 25.03
C PRO A 31 10.77 15.31 23.77
N PRO A 32 9.60 15.04 23.15
CA PRO A 32 9.57 14.31 21.89
C PRO A 32 10.48 15.01 20.88
N ALA A 33 11.28 14.23 20.14
CA ALA A 33 12.17 14.76 19.12
C ALA A 33 11.35 15.63 18.16
N ARG A 34 11.71 16.92 18.03
CA ARG A 34 10.99 17.85 17.15
C ARG A 34 11.13 17.36 15.71
N THR A 35 10.08 16.77 15.19
CA THR A 35 9.91 16.52 13.76
C THR A 35 9.86 17.88 13.07
N SER A 36 10.65 18.04 12.01
CA SER A 36 10.56 19.17 11.08
C SER A 36 10.24 18.63 9.69
N GLU A 37 9.86 19.51 8.76
CA GLU A 37 9.66 19.10 7.36
C GLU A 37 10.93 18.46 6.75
N GLU A 38 12.11 18.80 7.28
CA GLU A 38 13.42 18.39 6.78
C GLU A 38 13.98 17.15 7.49
N LYS A 39 13.44 16.77 8.66
CA LYS A 39 13.91 15.63 9.46
C LYS A 39 12.78 15.01 10.28
N ARG A 40 12.54 13.71 10.07
CA ARG A 40 11.57 12.91 10.83
C ARG A 40 12.29 11.80 11.58
N CYS A 41 12.00 11.60 12.86
CA CYS A 41 12.65 10.59 13.68
C CYS A 41 11.64 9.67 14.37
N SER A 42 12.11 8.51 14.82
CA SER A 42 11.40 7.67 15.78
C SER A 42 11.22 8.38 17.12
N ASP A 43 10.33 7.85 17.96
CA ASP A 43 9.91 8.50 19.22
C ASP A 43 11.07 8.64 20.22
N ASP A 44 11.97 7.66 20.21
CA ASP A 44 13.22 7.67 20.99
C ASP A 44 14.35 8.50 20.35
N GLY A 45 14.12 9.09 19.18
CA GLY A 45 15.09 9.87 18.42
C GLY A 45 16.25 9.07 17.83
N ARG A 46 16.22 7.73 17.91
CA ARG A 46 17.30 6.84 17.47
C ARG A 46 17.42 6.77 15.95
N ASP A 47 16.29 6.63 15.29
CA ASP A 47 16.18 6.47 13.86
C ASP A 47 15.67 7.77 13.27
N CYS A 48 16.39 8.36 12.31
CA CYS A 48 16.01 9.62 11.70
C CYS A 48 16.20 9.56 10.19
N VAL A 49 15.26 10.15 9.47
CA VAL A 49 15.30 10.33 8.02
C VAL A 49 15.35 11.83 7.72
N ARG A 50 16.41 12.25 7.04
CA ARG A 50 16.60 13.61 6.53
C ARG A 50 16.21 13.68 5.06
N LEU A 51 15.56 14.77 4.65
CA LEU A 51 15.08 14.92 3.28
C LEU A 51 16.22 14.92 2.23
N ASP A 52 17.35 15.56 2.54
CA ASP A 52 18.52 15.66 1.67
C ASP A 52 19.36 14.37 1.59
N HIS A 53 19.12 13.41 2.49
CA HIS A 53 19.71 12.06 2.45
C HIS A 53 18.66 10.96 2.47
N TYR A 54 17.44 11.26 2.01
CA TYR A 54 16.27 10.40 2.23
C TYR A 54 16.53 8.93 1.90
N THR A 55 17.02 8.65 0.69
CA THR A 55 17.30 7.29 0.22
C THR A 55 18.33 6.58 1.09
N ARG A 56 19.44 7.27 1.42
CA ARG A 56 20.52 6.71 2.24
C ARG A 56 20.03 6.39 3.64
N ASP A 57 19.31 7.33 4.26
CA ASP A 57 18.78 7.17 5.61
C ASP A 57 17.73 6.03 5.65
N VAL A 58 16.81 5.97 4.68
CA VAL A 58 15.83 4.88 4.56
C VAL A 58 16.52 3.53 4.42
N CYS A 59 17.49 3.39 3.50
CA CYS A 59 18.22 2.14 3.33
C CYS A 59 18.99 1.74 4.60
N GLN A 60 19.59 2.71 5.31
CA GLN A 60 20.23 2.45 6.60
C GLN A 60 19.23 1.99 7.68
N LEU A 61 18.04 2.58 7.73
CA LEU A 61 17.00 2.17 8.66
C LEU A 61 16.47 0.77 8.34
N ILE A 62 16.30 0.44 7.06
CA ILE A 62 15.91 -0.90 6.62
C ILE A 62 16.93 -1.93 7.09
N GLU A 63 18.22 -1.70 6.82
CA GLU A 63 19.30 -2.61 7.20
C GLU A 63 19.32 -2.87 8.71
N ARG A 64 19.28 -1.79 9.51
CA ARG A 64 19.30 -1.85 10.97
C ARG A 64 18.08 -2.59 11.52
N ASN A 65 16.88 -2.16 11.12
CA ASN A 65 15.66 -2.69 11.69
C ASN A 65 15.41 -4.13 11.22
N ALA A 66 15.84 -4.51 10.02
CA ALA A 66 15.83 -5.91 9.59
C ALA A 66 16.73 -6.75 10.49
N ALA A 67 17.98 -6.34 10.71
CA ALA A 67 18.92 -7.07 11.55
C ALA A 67 18.42 -7.24 13.00
N GLU A 68 17.84 -6.18 13.58
CA GLU A 68 17.29 -6.19 14.95
C GLU A 68 16.11 -7.15 15.13
N ASN A 69 15.39 -7.46 14.05
CA ASN A 69 14.22 -8.34 14.04
C ASN A 69 14.50 -9.70 13.37
N GLY A 70 15.79 -10.00 13.12
CA GLY A 70 16.22 -11.25 12.48
C GLY A 70 15.66 -11.44 11.06
N LEU A 71 15.44 -10.36 10.31
CA LEU A 71 14.95 -10.36 8.94
C LEU A 71 16.11 -10.17 7.96
N ASP A 72 15.95 -10.69 6.75
CA ASP A 72 16.82 -10.32 5.61
C ASP A 72 16.52 -8.86 5.21
N PRO A 73 17.53 -7.96 5.15
CA PRO A 73 17.31 -6.56 4.78
C PRO A 73 16.80 -6.40 3.34
N ASN A 74 17.18 -7.29 2.42
CA ASN A 74 16.65 -7.33 1.07
C ASN A 74 15.16 -7.68 1.05
N PHE A 75 14.72 -8.62 1.90
CA PHE A 75 13.28 -8.92 2.05
C PHE A 75 12.50 -7.68 2.49
N LEU A 76 12.96 -7.01 3.57
CA LEU A 76 12.28 -5.81 4.08
C LEU A 76 12.28 -4.68 3.03
N ALA A 77 13.39 -4.49 2.30
CA ALA A 77 13.46 -3.53 1.21
C ALA A 77 12.47 -3.85 0.08
N ARG A 78 12.40 -5.12 -0.37
CA ARG A 78 11.44 -5.57 -1.40
C ARG A 78 10.00 -5.34 -0.96
N LEU A 79 9.68 -5.62 0.31
CA LEU A 79 8.37 -5.38 0.88
C LEU A 79 8.02 -3.89 0.85
N LEU A 80 8.83 -3.04 1.45
CA LEU A 80 8.59 -1.59 1.49
C LEU A 80 8.56 -0.97 0.07
N TRP A 81 9.34 -1.53 -0.86
CA TRP A 81 9.30 -1.16 -2.26
C TRP A 81 7.97 -1.57 -2.93
N LYS A 82 7.49 -2.78 -2.68
CA LYS A 82 6.20 -3.28 -3.20
C LYS A 82 5.02 -2.49 -2.65
N GLU A 83 5.10 -2.05 -1.39
CA GLU A 83 4.07 -1.25 -0.73
C GLU A 83 3.97 0.17 -1.29
N SER A 84 5.07 0.91 -1.36
CA SER A 84 5.03 2.34 -1.64
C SER A 84 6.11 2.85 -2.59
N ARG A 85 7.08 2.01 -2.98
CA ARG A 85 8.32 2.45 -3.66
C ARG A 85 9.07 3.49 -2.84
N PHE A 86 9.15 3.23 -1.54
CA PHE A 86 9.74 4.09 -0.52
C PHE A 86 9.10 5.48 -0.37
N GLU A 87 7.84 5.66 -0.78
CA GLU A 87 7.12 6.93 -0.70
C GLU A 87 6.50 7.12 0.70
N PRO A 88 6.99 8.07 1.52
CA PRO A 88 6.52 8.23 2.89
C PRO A 88 5.14 8.88 2.95
N GLY A 89 4.69 9.58 1.90
CA GLY A 89 3.36 10.19 1.80
C GLY A 89 2.30 9.31 1.14
N ALA A 90 2.59 8.03 0.86
CA ALA A 90 1.71 7.17 0.08
C ALA A 90 0.37 6.90 0.79
N VAL A 91 -0.73 6.94 0.06
CA VAL A 91 -2.06 6.54 0.54
C VAL A 91 -2.72 5.64 -0.50
N SER A 92 -3.06 4.40 -0.12
CA SER A 92 -3.75 3.48 -1.03
C SER A 92 -5.24 3.82 -1.17
N PRO A 93 -5.91 3.34 -2.23
CA PRO A 93 -7.37 3.45 -2.34
C PRO A 93 -8.15 2.78 -1.21
N ALA A 94 -7.54 1.83 -0.50
CA ALA A 94 -8.13 1.16 0.65
C ALA A 94 -7.87 1.90 1.98
N GLY A 95 -7.02 2.92 1.97
CA GLY A 95 -6.67 3.72 3.15
C GLY A 95 -5.37 3.31 3.85
N ALA A 96 -4.53 2.48 3.21
CA ALA A 96 -3.22 2.12 3.75
C ALA A 96 -2.24 3.31 3.65
N LEU A 97 -1.40 3.51 4.67
CA LEU A 97 -0.68 4.76 4.90
C LEU A 97 0.85 4.61 4.92
N GLY A 98 1.51 5.56 4.27
CA GLY A 98 2.95 5.79 4.32
C GLY A 98 3.83 4.72 3.68
N ILE A 99 5.12 4.76 4.01
CA ILE A 99 6.15 3.95 3.34
C ILE A 99 5.88 2.44 3.44
N ALA A 100 5.29 2.01 4.55
CA ALA A 100 5.01 0.63 4.87
C ALA A 100 3.54 0.23 4.68
N GLN A 101 2.70 1.16 4.22
CA GLN A 101 1.27 0.94 3.93
C GLN A 101 0.51 0.27 5.08
N PHE A 102 0.69 0.77 6.30
CA PHE A 102 -0.11 0.32 7.44
C PHE A 102 -1.58 0.74 7.25
N MET A 103 -2.50 -0.18 7.47
CA MET A 103 -3.91 0.17 7.64
C MET A 103 -4.09 0.93 8.96
N PRO A 104 -4.97 1.94 9.07
CA PRO A 104 -5.14 2.72 10.29
C PRO A 104 -5.42 1.86 11.52
N GLY A 105 -6.35 0.91 11.42
CA GLY A 105 -6.64 0.01 12.54
C GLY A 105 -5.49 -0.92 12.93
N THR A 106 -4.56 -1.23 12.02
CA THR A 106 -3.34 -1.99 12.33
C THR A 106 -2.29 -1.10 12.98
N ALA A 107 -2.16 0.16 12.53
CA ALA A 107 -1.30 1.14 13.18
C ALA A 107 -1.75 1.39 14.62
N ASP A 108 -3.05 1.57 14.84
CA ASP A 108 -3.64 1.74 16.17
C ASP A 108 -3.44 0.49 17.05
N LEU A 109 -3.69 -0.71 16.51
CA LEU A 109 -3.57 -1.97 17.27
C LEU A 109 -2.15 -2.24 17.76
N TYR A 110 -1.15 -1.78 17.02
CA TYR A 110 0.25 -2.05 17.29
C TYR A 110 1.04 -0.79 17.65
N ASP A 111 0.38 0.25 18.16
CA ASP A 111 1.00 1.47 18.69
C ASP A 111 2.01 2.11 17.70
N LEU A 112 1.53 2.41 16.48
CA LEU A 112 2.25 3.22 15.49
C LEU A 112 1.60 4.60 15.40
N ASP A 113 2.22 5.58 16.02
CA ASP A 113 1.69 6.95 16.15
C ASP A 113 1.55 7.67 14.80
N ASP A 114 2.59 7.66 13.96
CA ASP A 114 2.57 8.31 12.64
C ASP A 114 3.03 7.35 11.51
N PRO A 115 2.09 6.73 10.79
CA PRO A 115 2.41 5.90 9.62
C PRO A 115 3.11 6.66 8.47
N PHE A 116 2.99 7.98 8.40
CA PHE A 116 3.68 8.82 7.40
C PHE A 116 5.09 9.22 7.84
N ASN A 117 5.49 8.94 9.08
CA ASN A 117 6.86 9.09 9.52
C ASN A 117 7.67 7.85 9.10
N PRO A 118 8.57 7.95 8.10
CA PRO A 118 9.29 6.79 7.59
C PRO A 118 10.15 6.12 8.66
N ALA A 119 10.69 6.86 9.62
CA ALA A 119 11.49 6.28 10.70
C ALA A 119 10.66 5.38 11.62
N GLN A 120 9.47 5.86 12.04
CA GLN A 120 8.55 5.07 12.85
C GLN A 120 7.98 3.88 12.07
N ALA A 121 7.52 4.13 10.82
CA ALA A 121 6.87 3.13 10.01
C ALA A 121 7.80 1.98 9.60
N ILE A 122 9.06 2.25 9.21
CA ILE A 122 10.04 1.19 8.87
C ILE A 122 10.33 0.32 10.10
N ARG A 123 10.57 0.95 11.25
CA ARG A 123 10.81 0.26 12.51
C ARG A 123 9.63 -0.64 12.90
N LYS A 124 8.41 -0.11 12.81
CA LYS A 124 7.20 -0.87 13.11
C LYS A 124 6.96 -1.99 12.11
N ALA A 125 7.22 -1.77 10.82
CA ALA A 125 7.09 -2.81 9.79
C ALA A 125 8.01 -4.00 10.07
N ALA A 126 9.27 -3.75 10.42
CA ALA A 126 10.22 -4.81 10.77
C ALA A 126 9.76 -5.60 11.99
N TRP A 127 9.37 -4.91 13.07
CA TRP A 127 8.82 -5.55 14.27
C TRP A 127 7.55 -6.35 13.97
N TYR A 128 6.63 -5.79 13.18
CA TYR A 128 5.37 -6.44 12.88
C TYR A 128 5.57 -7.69 12.01
N LEU A 129 6.54 -7.67 11.08
CA LEU A 129 6.91 -8.85 10.29
C LEU A 129 7.51 -9.96 11.14
N ASP A 130 8.30 -9.63 12.16
CA ASP A 130 8.81 -10.60 13.14
C ASP A 130 7.67 -11.22 13.95
N TYR A 131 6.79 -10.37 14.52
CA TYR A 131 5.59 -10.82 15.20
C TYR A 131 4.73 -11.75 14.33
N LEU A 132 4.53 -11.42 13.06
CA LEU A 132 3.77 -12.23 12.12
C LEU A 132 4.52 -13.53 11.78
N ARG A 133 5.85 -13.49 11.63
CA ARG A 133 6.66 -14.70 11.41
C ARG A 133 6.51 -15.66 12.57
N ASP A 134 6.58 -15.18 13.80
CA ASP A 134 6.41 -16.01 14.99
C ASP A 134 4.98 -16.56 15.10
N SER A 135 3.98 -15.72 14.78
CA SER A 135 2.57 -16.10 14.84
C SER A 135 2.16 -17.13 13.78
N PHE A 136 2.77 -17.06 12.59
CA PHE A 136 2.39 -17.89 11.44
C PHE A 136 3.42 -18.95 11.06
N GLY A 137 4.62 -18.91 11.66
CA GLY A 137 5.65 -19.94 11.60
C GLY A 137 6.74 -19.74 10.54
N ASN A 138 6.54 -18.91 9.52
CA ASN A 138 7.58 -18.57 8.56
C ASN A 138 7.36 -17.22 7.87
N ILE A 139 8.41 -16.70 7.23
CA ILE A 139 8.41 -15.36 6.63
C ILE A 139 7.45 -15.22 5.44
N GLY A 140 7.20 -16.28 4.68
CA GLY A 140 6.22 -16.24 3.59
C GLY A 140 4.77 -16.19 4.08
N LEU A 141 4.45 -16.92 5.15
CA LEU A 141 3.16 -16.82 5.81
C LEU A 141 2.99 -15.45 6.50
N ALA A 142 4.06 -14.88 7.04
CA ALA A 142 4.08 -13.50 7.52
C ALA A 142 3.79 -12.50 6.39
N ALA A 143 4.40 -12.64 5.22
CA ALA A 143 4.10 -11.82 4.05
C ALA A 143 2.62 -11.92 3.61
N ILE A 144 2.04 -13.12 3.66
CA ILE A 144 0.60 -13.32 3.41
C ILE A 144 -0.25 -12.58 4.44
N ALA A 145 0.13 -12.63 5.73
CA ALA A 145 -0.60 -11.95 6.79
C ALA A 145 -0.45 -10.42 6.70
N TYR A 146 0.73 -9.92 6.36
CA TYR A 146 1.01 -8.49 6.21
C TYR A 146 0.12 -7.87 5.11
N ASN A 147 0.11 -8.46 3.92
CA ASN A 147 -0.68 -7.95 2.78
C ASN A 147 -2.16 -8.36 2.85
N GLY A 148 -2.42 -9.63 3.18
CA GLY A 148 -3.74 -10.24 3.11
C GLY A 148 -4.57 -10.11 4.39
N GLY A 149 -3.95 -9.70 5.49
CA GLY A 149 -4.53 -9.67 6.83
C GLY A 149 -4.39 -11.03 7.57
N GLU A 150 -4.12 -10.95 8.87
CA GLU A 150 -3.89 -12.09 9.77
C GLU A 150 -4.99 -13.16 9.70
N ASN A 151 -6.27 -12.74 9.77
CA ASN A 151 -7.41 -13.66 9.68
C ASN A 151 -7.45 -14.45 8.36
N ARG A 152 -7.04 -13.82 7.26
CA ARG A 152 -7.00 -14.49 5.95
C ARG A 152 -5.84 -15.48 5.89
N ALA A 153 -4.67 -15.11 6.43
CA ALA A 153 -3.52 -16.00 6.54
C ALA A 153 -3.85 -17.24 7.38
N ALA A 154 -4.45 -17.07 8.56
CA ALA A 154 -4.86 -18.17 9.43
C ALA A 154 -5.80 -19.15 8.72
N ARG A 155 -6.83 -18.64 8.03
CA ARG A 155 -7.76 -19.47 7.24
C ARG A 155 -7.09 -20.13 6.04
N PHE A 156 -6.10 -19.50 5.42
CA PHE A 156 -5.36 -20.06 4.29
C PHE A 156 -4.50 -21.24 4.73
N ILE A 157 -3.82 -21.11 5.88
CA ILE A 157 -3.05 -22.17 6.53
C ILE A 157 -3.96 -23.35 6.89
N ALA A 158 -5.13 -23.07 7.48
CA ALA A 158 -6.15 -24.08 7.79
C ALA A 158 -6.84 -24.68 6.55
N LYS A 159 -6.46 -24.28 5.33
CA LYS A 159 -7.04 -24.73 4.06
C LYS A 159 -8.55 -24.43 3.93
N GLN A 160 -9.02 -23.37 4.60
CA GLN A 160 -10.42 -22.93 4.62
C GLN A 160 -10.72 -21.75 3.66
N THR A 161 -9.70 -21.22 2.98
CA THR A 161 -9.85 -20.18 1.97
C THR A 161 -8.73 -20.27 0.94
N THR A 162 -8.97 -19.69 -0.23
CA THR A 162 -7.91 -19.31 -1.17
C THR A 162 -7.51 -17.84 -0.96
N LEU A 163 -6.35 -17.45 -1.49
CA LEU A 163 -5.87 -16.07 -1.47
C LEU A 163 -6.28 -15.34 -2.77
N PRO A 164 -6.56 -14.02 -2.70
CA PRO A 164 -6.75 -13.22 -3.91
C PRO A 164 -5.44 -13.13 -4.71
N TYR A 165 -5.55 -12.94 -6.03
CA TYR A 165 -4.39 -12.83 -6.92
C TYR A 165 -3.38 -11.76 -6.47
N GLU A 166 -3.87 -10.65 -5.91
CA GLU A 166 -3.04 -9.58 -5.37
C GLU A 166 -2.08 -10.07 -4.28
N THR A 167 -2.56 -10.87 -3.33
CA THR A 167 -1.70 -11.44 -2.27
C THR A 167 -0.78 -12.54 -2.82
N LEU A 168 -1.21 -13.31 -3.82
CA LEU A 168 -0.34 -14.30 -4.48
C LEU A 168 0.84 -13.61 -5.18
N ASP A 169 0.57 -12.59 -6.00
CA ASP A 169 1.58 -11.79 -6.70
C ASP A 169 2.50 -11.05 -5.72
N TYR A 170 1.94 -10.53 -4.63
CA TYR A 170 2.70 -9.86 -3.59
C TYR A 170 3.76 -10.78 -2.97
N VAL A 171 3.36 -11.97 -2.52
CA VAL A 171 4.26 -12.93 -1.86
C VAL A 171 5.36 -13.38 -2.81
N GLU A 172 4.98 -13.79 -4.03
CA GLU A 172 5.95 -14.22 -5.04
C GLU A 172 6.95 -13.11 -5.37
N ALA A 173 6.49 -11.87 -5.50
CA ALA A 173 7.36 -10.74 -5.83
C ALA A 173 8.41 -10.44 -4.74
N ILE A 174 8.07 -10.61 -3.46
CA ILE A 174 8.99 -10.25 -2.37
C ILE A 174 9.81 -11.41 -1.85
N THR A 175 9.30 -12.65 -1.95
CA THR A 175 10.00 -13.85 -1.48
C THR A 175 10.63 -14.70 -2.59
N GLY A 176 10.20 -14.52 -3.84
CA GLY A 176 10.60 -15.37 -4.97
C GLY A 176 9.89 -16.74 -5.04
N PHE A 177 8.86 -16.96 -4.22
CA PHE A 177 8.14 -18.24 -4.14
C PHE A 177 6.64 -18.01 -3.98
N ASP A 178 5.81 -18.88 -4.56
CA ASP A 178 4.37 -18.75 -4.45
C ASP A 178 3.84 -19.09 -3.05
N ALA A 179 2.64 -18.58 -2.76
CA ALA A 179 2.02 -18.70 -1.45
C ALA A 179 1.66 -20.14 -1.04
N LEU A 180 1.38 -21.04 -2.00
CA LEU A 180 1.07 -22.44 -1.71
C LEU A 180 2.34 -23.19 -1.29
N ARG A 181 3.47 -22.92 -1.96
CA ARG A 181 4.77 -23.43 -1.55
C ARG A 181 5.09 -23.05 -0.11
N TRP A 182 4.94 -21.79 0.27
CA TRP A 182 5.18 -21.35 1.66
C TRP A 182 4.31 -22.02 2.72
N ARG A 183 3.10 -22.46 2.35
CA ARG A 183 2.20 -23.18 3.26
C ARG A 183 2.52 -24.67 3.34
N ASP A 184 2.70 -25.33 2.19
CA ASP A 184 2.72 -26.78 2.10
C ASP A 184 4.14 -27.38 2.10
N ASN A 185 5.15 -26.63 1.62
CA ASN A 185 6.56 -27.04 1.57
C ASN A 185 7.50 -25.81 1.54
N PRO A 186 7.66 -25.11 2.68
CA PRO A 186 8.40 -23.86 2.71
C PRO A 186 9.86 -24.06 2.28
N PRO A 187 10.43 -23.13 1.49
CA PRO A 187 11.86 -23.13 1.17
C PRO A 187 12.69 -23.03 2.45
N GLY A 188 13.89 -23.61 2.43
CA GLY A 188 14.85 -23.39 3.52
C GLY A 188 15.46 -21.99 3.45
N ASP A 189 16.02 -21.50 4.55
CA ASP A 189 16.59 -20.15 4.61
C ASP A 189 17.69 -19.92 3.54
N GLY A 190 18.47 -20.96 3.21
CA GLY A 190 19.50 -20.91 2.15
C GLY A 190 18.97 -20.91 0.71
N ASP A 191 17.68 -21.14 0.49
CA ASP A 191 17.07 -21.15 -0.85
C ASP A 191 16.58 -19.74 -1.26
N LEU A 192 16.51 -18.81 -0.31
CA LEU A 192 15.98 -17.46 -0.52
C LEU A 192 16.99 -16.59 -1.28
N LYS A 193 16.81 -16.47 -2.59
CA LYS A 193 17.61 -15.57 -3.45
C LYS A 193 17.04 -14.16 -3.42
N LEU A 194 17.31 -13.44 -2.33
CA LEU A 194 16.66 -12.16 -2.04
C LEU A 194 17.44 -10.93 -2.49
N ASP A 195 18.66 -11.08 -3.01
CA ASP A 195 19.51 -9.99 -3.44
C ASP A 195 18.77 -8.95 -4.30
N LEU A 196 18.88 -7.68 -3.94
CA LEU A 196 18.31 -6.58 -4.73
C LEU A 196 19.07 -6.38 -6.05
N THR A 197 20.38 -6.63 -6.03
CA THR A 197 21.25 -6.65 -7.20
C THR A 197 22.28 -7.76 -6.98
N PRO A 198 22.46 -8.70 -7.92
CA PRO A 198 23.44 -9.76 -7.77
C PRO A 198 24.84 -9.20 -7.46
N GLU A 199 25.55 -9.86 -6.55
CA GLU A 199 26.94 -9.54 -6.17
C GLU A 199 27.16 -8.14 -5.56
N MET A 200 26.07 -7.48 -5.12
CA MET A 200 26.14 -6.17 -4.49
C MET A 200 25.68 -6.25 -3.03
N GLU A 201 26.47 -5.66 -2.14
CA GLU A 201 26.10 -5.48 -0.73
C GLU A 201 24.76 -4.74 -0.61
N PHE A 202 24.01 -5.03 0.46
CA PHE A 202 22.63 -4.55 0.63
C PHE A 202 22.49 -3.04 0.45
N ARG A 203 23.31 -2.25 1.17
CA ARG A 203 23.15 -0.78 1.20
C ARG A 203 23.27 -0.12 -0.19
N PRO A 204 24.36 -0.31 -0.96
CA PRO A 204 24.43 0.22 -2.32
C PRO A 204 23.36 -0.35 -3.25
N ALA A 205 22.94 -1.61 -3.07
CA ALA A 205 21.87 -2.20 -3.87
C ALA A 205 20.49 -1.56 -3.58
N CYS A 206 20.21 -1.26 -2.31
CA CYS A 206 19.02 -0.54 -1.88
C CYS A 206 19.02 0.90 -2.39
N GLU A 207 20.15 1.61 -2.29
CA GLU A 207 20.29 2.97 -2.80
C GLU A 207 20.13 3.00 -4.33
N LYS A 208 20.66 2.00 -5.04
CA LYS A 208 20.47 1.82 -6.49
C LYS A 208 19.01 1.56 -6.85
N MET A 209 18.34 0.64 -6.14
CA MET A 209 16.90 0.38 -6.31
C MET A 209 16.08 1.67 -6.20
N ALA A 210 16.42 2.52 -5.24
CA ALA A 210 15.78 3.82 -5.05
C ALA A 210 16.22 4.89 -6.07
N GLY A 211 17.48 4.85 -6.52
CA GLY A 211 18.11 5.80 -7.47
C GLY A 211 17.71 5.59 -8.93
N ASP A 212 17.36 4.36 -9.32
CA ASP A 212 16.79 4.03 -10.65
C ASP A 212 15.37 4.60 -10.84
N ARG A 213 14.92 5.49 -9.95
CA ARG A 213 13.81 6.45 -10.05
C ARG A 213 13.97 7.46 -11.20
N SER A 214 14.38 7.03 -12.40
CA SER A 214 13.70 7.61 -13.57
C SER A 214 12.22 7.33 -13.33
N LEU A 215 11.45 8.39 -13.11
CA LEU A 215 10.02 8.42 -12.76
C LEU A 215 9.17 7.64 -13.77
N ARG A 216 9.23 6.31 -13.72
CA ARG A 216 8.51 5.41 -14.62
C ARG A 216 7.28 4.80 -14.01
N GLU A 217 6.94 5.10 -12.76
CA GLU A 217 5.57 4.88 -12.28
C GLU A 217 5.30 5.59 -10.94
N PHE A 218 5.18 6.91 -10.97
CA PHE A 218 4.05 7.51 -10.26
C PHE A 218 2.81 7.20 -11.11
N ILE A 219 2.05 6.18 -10.71
CA ILE A 219 0.61 6.14 -10.95
C ILE A 219 0.04 6.17 -9.53
N ILE A 220 0.05 7.34 -8.85
CA ILE A 220 -1.11 8.26 -8.76
C ILE A 220 -2.37 7.60 -9.31
N GLN A 221 -3.41 7.51 -8.49
CA GLN A 221 -4.80 7.23 -8.87
C GLN A 221 -5.00 7.18 -10.39
N PRO A 222 -5.48 6.04 -10.95
CA PRO A 222 -5.42 5.76 -12.39
C PRO A 222 -5.75 7.03 -13.15
N ARG A 223 -4.76 7.60 -13.88
CA ARG A 223 -4.90 8.86 -14.65
C ARG A 223 -6.32 8.87 -15.21
N VAL A 224 -7.16 9.77 -14.72
CA VAL A 224 -8.56 9.82 -15.14
C VAL A 224 -8.56 10.42 -16.53
N PHE A 225 -8.40 9.54 -17.50
CA PHE A 225 -8.45 9.91 -18.89
C PHE A 225 -9.85 10.48 -19.18
N PRO A 226 -9.98 11.58 -19.94
CA PRO A 226 -11.28 12.15 -20.27
C PRO A 226 -12.23 11.15 -20.94
N TRP A 227 -11.69 10.14 -21.61
CA TRP A 227 -12.43 9.07 -22.28
C TRP A 227 -11.97 7.68 -21.83
N GLY A 228 -12.94 6.77 -21.64
CA GLY A 228 -12.71 5.36 -21.34
C GLY A 228 -13.34 4.44 -22.39
N VAL A 229 -12.62 3.42 -22.82
CA VAL A 229 -13.16 2.31 -23.60
C VAL A 229 -13.41 1.13 -22.67
N ILE A 230 -14.66 0.85 -22.39
CA ILE A 230 -15.07 -0.32 -21.61
C ILE A 230 -15.00 -1.55 -22.51
N VAL A 231 -14.24 -2.57 -22.10
CA VAL A 231 -14.07 -3.83 -22.83
C VAL A 231 -14.75 -5.02 -22.14
N ALA A 232 -15.03 -4.89 -20.84
CA ALA A 232 -15.79 -5.86 -20.06
C ALA A 232 -16.48 -5.16 -18.88
N SER A 233 -17.56 -5.74 -18.38
CA SER A 233 -18.24 -5.23 -17.18
C SER A 233 -18.91 -6.36 -16.41
N HIS A 234 -18.98 -6.20 -15.09
CA HIS A 234 -19.56 -7.23 -14.21
C HIS A 234 -20.03 -6.61 -12.88
N PRO A 235 -21.06 -7.17 -12.22
CA PRO A 235 -21.48 -6.72 -10.89
C PRO A 235 -20.39 -6.79 -9.82
N SER A 236 -19.43 -7.71 -9.96
CA SER A 236 -18.27 -7.88 -9.07
C SER A 236 -16.94 -7.59 -9.77
N ARG A 237 -15.96 -7.06 -9.04
CA ARG A 237 -14.61 -6.75 -9.55
C ARG A 237 -13.91 -8.00 -10.10
N SER A 238 -13.99 -9.12 -9.37
CA SER A 238 -13.38 -10.40 -9.78
C SER A 238 -13.94 -10.95 -11.09
N GLY A 239 -15.25 -10.83 -11.31
CA GLY A 239 -15.87 -11.25 -12.57
C GLY A 239 -15.48 -10.36 -13.74
N ALA A 240 -15.26 -9.06 -13.52
CA ALA A 240 -14.73 -8.16 -14.54
C ALA A 240 -13.27 -8.53 -14.90
N ILE A 241 -12.45 -8.85 -13.91
CA ILE A 241 -11.07 -9.34 -14.12
C ILE A 241 -11.10 -10.66 -14.93
N GLN A 242 -11.92 -11.63 -14.53
CA GLN A 242 -11.99 -12.93 -15.23
C GLN A 242 -12.43 -12.78 -16.69
N GLN A 243 -13.34 -11.84 -17.00
CA GLN A 243 -13.70 -11.52 -18.38
C GLN A 243 -12.51 -10.95 -19.16
N VAL A 244 -11.72 -10.05 -18.57
CA VAL A 244 -10.50 -9.52 -19.20
C VAL A 244 -9.48 -10.63 -19.43
N THR A 245 -9.26 -11.53 -18.46
CA THR A 245 -8.34 -12.67 -18.61
C THR A 245 -8.69 -13.54 -19.82
N ARG A 246 -9.99 -13.79 -20.08
CA ARG A 246 -10.44 -14.52 -21.28
C ARG A 246 -10.16 -13.75 -22.58
N LEU A 247 -10.19 -12.42 -22.51
CA LEU A 247 -9.92 -11.52 -23.64
C LEU A 247 -8.42 -11.26 -23.85
N ASN A 248 -7.54 -11.57 -22.89
CA ASN A 248 -6.11 -11.23 -22.96
C ASN A 248 -5.43 -11.67 -24.27
N ARG A 249 -5.78 -12.84 -24.82
CA ARG A 249 -5.22 -13.33 -26.09
C ARG A 249 -5.50 -12.39 -27.27
N SER A 250 -6.70 -11.79 -27.33
CA SER A 250 -7.05 -10.83 -28.39
C SER A 250 -6.73 -9.39 -28.00
N LEU A 251 -6.81 -9.06 -26.71
CA LEU A 251 -6.63 -7.71 -26.20
C LEU A 251 -5.16 -7.28 -26.15
N ASN A 252 -4.25 -8.15 -25.68
CA ASN A 252 -2.83 -7.81 -25.48
C ASN A 252 -2.13 -7.26 -26.72
N PRO A 253 -2.29 -7.83 -27.94
CA PRO A 253 -1.62 -7.32 -29.14
C PRO A 253 -1.99 -5.88 -29.52
N ILE A 254 -3.18 -5.41 -29.12
CA ILE A 254 -3.69 -4.09 -29.49
C ILE A 254 -3.62 -3.06 -28.36
N LEU A 255 -3.29 -3.48 -27.12
CA LEU A 255 -3.21 -2.59 -25.96
C LEU A 255 -2.10 -1.53 -26.09
N GLY A 256 -1.04 -1.82 -26.84
CA GLY A 256 0.06 -0.86 -27.06
C GLY A 256 0.69 -0.38 -25.75
N GLY A 257 0.88 -1.29 -24.79
CA GLY A 257 1.43 -0.99 -23.46
C GLY A 257 0.46 -0.32 -22.48
N LYS A 258 -0.79 -0.03 -22.89
CA LYS A 258 -1.81 0.53 -21.99
C LYS A 258 -2.35 -0.55 -21.05
N ARG A 259 -2.62 -0.17 -19.80
CA ARG A 259 -3.20 -1.04 -18.78
C ARG A 259 -4.73 -0.95 -18.76
N VAL A 260 -5.38 -2.04 -18.36
CA VAL A 260 -6.83 -2.06 -18.12
C VAL A 260 -7.09 -1.62 -16.67
N GLY A 261 -7.83 -0.53 -16.51
CA GLY A 261 -8.29 -0.04 -15.20
C GLY A 261 -9.65 -0.64 -14.82
N TYR A 262 -9.90 -0.79 -13.52
CA TYR A 262 -11.16 -1.31 -12.99
C TYR A 262 -11.87 -0.24 -12.17
N VAL A 263 -13.01 0.25 -12.65
CA VAL A 263 -13.75 1.35 -12.03
C VAL A 263 -15.15 0.89 -11.67
N ARG A 264 -15.66 1.29 -10.50
CA ARG A 264 -17.05 1.06 -10.13
C ARG A 264 -17.88 2.26 -10.61
N LYS A 265 -18.75 2.06 -11.61
CA LYS A 265 -19.56 3.15 -12.22
C LYS A 265 -20.99 2.70 -12.48
N LYS A 266 -21.94 3.63 -12.36
CA LYS A 266 -23.33 3.43 -12.78
C LYS A 266 -23.44 3.73 -14.27
N LEU A 267 -23.68 2.71 -15.09
CA LEU A 267 -23.92 2.88 -16.52
C LEU A 267 -25.38 3.28 -16.77
N SER A 268 -25.62 4.01 -17.86
CA SER A 268 -26.98 4.36 -18.27
C SER A 268 -27.81 3.10 -18.49
N GLY A 269 -29.03 3.07 -17.96
CA GLY A 269 -29.94 1.92 -18.03
C GLY A 269 -29.68 0.81 -16.99
N MET A 270 -28.64 0.92 -16.16
CA MET A 270 -28.36 -0.09 -15.11
C MET A 270 -28.92 0.35 -13.74
N PRO A 271 -29.58 -0.56 -12.99
CA PRO A 271 -30.19 -0.23 -11.70
C PRO A 271 -29.15 0.01 -10.59
N ARG A 272 -27.95 -0.58 -10.69
CA ARG A 272 -26.87 -0.48 -9.69
C ARG A 272 -25.51 -0.21 -10.35
N PRO A 273 -24.55 0.40 -9.63
CA PRO A 273 -23.18 0.52 -10.10
C PRO A 273 -22.54 -0.86 -10.33
N ILE A 274 -21.84 -1.03 -11.44
CA ILE A 274 -21.10 -2.24 -11.79
C ILE A 274 -19.61 -1.93 -11.91
N TYR A 275 -18.77 -2.95 -11.88
CA TYR A 275 -17.35 -2.82 -12.20
C TYR A 275 -17.15 -2.86 -13.70
N THR A 276 -16.48 -1.85 -14.24
CA THR A 276 -16.09 -1.74 -15.64
C THR A 276 -14.59 -1.94 -15.77
N ALA A 277 -14.18 -2.80 -16.70
CA ALA A 277 -12.81 -2.90 -17.14
C ALA A 277 -12.63 -1.95 -18.33
N GLN A 278 -11.82 -0.90 -18.16
CA GLN A 278 -11.72 0.19 -19.11
C GLN A 278 -10.29 0.64 -19.40
N ILE A 279 -10.05 1.07 -20.63
CA ILE A 279 -8.77 1.61 -21.11
C ILE A 279 -8.95 3.10 -21.37
N GLY A 280 -8.06 3.93 -20.83
CA GLY A 280 -8.19 5.38 -20.90
C GLY A 280 -7.47 6.04 -22.08
N TYR A 281 -8.08 7.13 -22.59
CA TYR A 281 -7.61 7.94 -23.71
C TYR A 281 -7.83 9.45 -23.49
N GLU A 282 -6.94 10.26 -24.06
CA GLU A 282 -7.02 11.73 -23.99
C GLU A 282 -8.18 12.29 -24.82
N SER A 283 -8.52 11.62 -25.94
CA SER A 283 -9.56 12.08 -26.85
C SER A 283 -10.58 10.99 -27.21
N ARG A 284 -11.81 11.44 -27.51
CA ARG A 284 -12.87 10.57 -28.04
C ARG A 284 -12.44 9.84 -29.31
N ARG A 285 -11.65 10.50 -30.15
CA ARG A 285 -11.18 9.98 -31.44
C ARG A 285 -10.26 8.79 -31.25
N GLU A 286 -9.32 8.87 -30.32
CA GLU A 286 -8.42 7.76 -29.98
C GLU A 286 -9.17 6.59 -29.35
N ALA A 287 -10.07 6.88 -28.41
CA ALA A 287 -10.92 5.86 -27.78
C ALA A 287 -11.79 5.13 -28.82
N ALA A 288 -12.37 5.87 -29.76
CA ALA A 288 -13.15 5.31 -30.87
C ALA A 288 -12.27 4.47 -31.81
N SER A 289 -11.07 4.95 -32.15
CA SER A 289 -10.12 4.21 -32.99
C SER A 289 -9.73 2.87 -32.37
N PHE A 290 -9.41 2.85 -31.07
CA PHE A 290 -9.15 1.61 -30.36
C PHE A 290 -10.37 0.69 -30.35
N CYS A 291 -11.56 1.21 -30.03
CA CYS A 291 -12.77 0.40 -30.01
C CYS A 291 -13.08 -0.20 -31.39
N LEU A 292 -12.83 0.52 -32.48
CA LEU A 292 -12.93 -0.02 -33.84
C LEU A 292 -11.92 -1.15 -34.10
N LYS A 293 -10.66 -1.00 -33.68
CA LYS A 293 -9.65 -2.07 -33.78
C LYS A 293 -10.07 -3.30 -32.98
N PHE A 294 -10.58 -3.11 -31.76
CA PHE A 294 -11.03 -4.22 -30.93
C PHE A 294 -12.23 -4.95 -31.53
N LYS A 295 -13.18 -4.22 -32.12
CA LYS A 295 -14.31 -4.82 -32.86
C LYS A 295 -13.86 -5.63 -34.07
N LYS A 296 -12.82 -5.21 -34.80
CA LYS A 296 -12.28 -5.95 -35.95
C LYS A 296 -11.71 -7.32 -35.57
N ILE A 297 -11.26 -7.50 -34.33
CA ILE A 297 -10.77 -8.79 -33.81
C ILE A 297 -11.83 -9.53 -32.97
N GLY A 298 -13.11 -9.20 -33.16
CA GLY A 298 -14.25 -9.88 -32.52
C GLY A 298 -14.61 -9.38 -31.12
N GLY A 299 -13.93 -8.34 -30.62
CA GLY A 299 -14.20 -7.73 -29.32
C GLY A 299 -15.46 -6.85 -29.30
N ARG A 300 -15.98 -6.60 -28.10
CA ARG A 300 -17.08 -5.64 -27.89
C ARG A 300 -16.61 -4.52 -26.97
N CYS A 301 -16.97 -3.29 -27.29
CA CYS A 301 -16.56 -2.13 -26.51
C CYS A 301 -17.57 -1.00 -26.55
N ILE A 302 -17.54 -0.18 -25.50
CA ILE A 302 -18.32 1.04 -25.35
C ILE A 302 -17.35 2.18 -25.04
N VAL A 303 -17.46 3.28 -25.79
CA VAL A 303 -16.68 4.51 -25.55
C VAL A 303 -17.53 5.46 -24.72
N LEU A 304 -17.02 5.89 -23.56
CA LEU A 304 -17.71 6.83 -22.68
C LEU A 304 -16.77 7.93 -22.23
N ARG A 305 -17.35 9.08 -21.88
CA ARG A 305 -16.64 10.13 -21.14
C ARG A 305 -16.56 9.71 -19.66
N ASN A 306 -15.39 9.84 -19.06
CA ASN A 306 -15.21 9.51 -17.65
C ASN A 306 -15.84 10.56 -16.75
#